data_AF-A0AAC9YMC8-F1
#
_entry.id   AF-A0AAC9YMC8-F1
#
_cell.length_a   1.000
_cell.length_b   1.000
_cell.length_c   1.000
_cell.angle_alpha   90.00
_cell.angle_beta   90.00
_cell.angle_gamma   90.00
#
_symmetry.space_group_name_H-M   'P 1'
#
loop_
_entity.id
_entity.type
_entity.pdbx_description
1 polymer ?
#
loop_
_entity_poly.entity_id
_entity_poly.type
_entity_poly.pdbx_seq_one_letter_code
_entity_poly.pdbx_strand_id
1 'polypeptide(L)'
;MEEIFCACDAFLEGVIDWEWTPGWGNLFTVLVAAAAIGVSAWYNRRTLRSTDEKFVQGRIDARTDKLRQAVAGLVSDIEEFKQQSQVFWTRIVLLARSAPPNAEPDRDSWFRLRAPAIRAETVAGVQHSLLTHAQMVLMLTNDVRIIEPVYRIIGCLQQESRDIKATVALQEPRLSELLAEDDDAFTERRKANEGALFQAVLDLGIYCSLKFQVRLGP
;
A
#
# COMPACT_ATOMS: atom_id res chain seq x y z
N MET A 1 57.81 53.27 -10.24
CA MET A 1 56.79 53.24 -9.17
C MET A 1 56.11 54.61 -9.01
N GLU A 2 55.98 55.39 -10.10
CA GLU A 2 55.38 56.74 -10.08
C GLU A 2 54.12 56.85 -10.95
N GLU A 3 53.83 55.85 -11.79
CA GLU A 3 52.66 55.89 -12.71
C GLU A 3 51.33 55.49 -12.06
N ILE A 4 51.36 54.86 -10.87
CA ILE A 4 50.13 54.42 -10.17
C ILE A 4 49.47 55.57 -9.39
N PHE A 5 50.23 56.57 -8.95
CA PHE A 5 49.68 57.71 -8.22
C PHE A 5 48.94 58.70 -9.14
N CYS A 6 49.43 58.89 -10.37
CA CYS A 6 48.81 59.83 -11.31
C CYS A 6 47.44 59.36 -11.84
N ALA A 7 47.22 58.04 -11.94
CA ALA A 7 45.92 57.48 -12.32
C ALA A 7 44.86 57.56 -11.21
N CYS A 8 45.30 57.55 -9.93
CA CYS A 8 44.40 57.71 -8.78
C CYS A 8 43.92 59.16 -8.63
N ASP A 9 44.80 60.14 -8.84
CA ASP A 9 44.44 61.56 -8.77
C ASP A 9 43.49 61.95 -9.93
N ALA A 10 43.72 61.45 -11.14
CA ALA A 10 42.79 61.67 -12.27
C ALA A 10 41.41 61.01 -12.09
N PHE A 11 41.34 59.88 -11.38
CA PHE A 11 40.07 59.21 -11.05
C PHE A 11 39.33 59.92 -9.91
N LEU A 12 40.05 60.45 -8.92
CA LEU A 12 39.47 61.24 -7.83
C LEU A 12 39.04 62.63 -8.30
N GLU A 13 39.82 63.31 -9.13
CA GLU A 13 39.39 64.57 -9.77
C GLU A 13 38.21 64.35 -10.71
N GLY A 14 38.17 63.24 -11.47
CA GLY A 14 37.01 62.89 -12.30
C GLY A 14 35.73 62.56 -11.52
N VAL A 15 35.85 62.17 -10.25
CA VAL A 15 34.69 61.92 -9.35
C VAL A 15 34.27 63.20 -8.61
N ILE A 16 35.21 64.12 -8.33
CA ILE A 16 34.95 65.37 -7.61
C ILE A 16 34.44 66.48 -8.55
N ASP A 17 34.87 66.48 -9.83
CA ASP A 17 34.37 67.37 -10.89
C ASP A 17 33.20 66.76 -11.69
N TRP A 18 32.59 65.69 -11.17
CA TRP A 18 31.35 65.16 -11.72
C TRP A 18 30.19 66.08 -11.34
N GLU A 19 30.08 67.18 -12.09
CA GLU A 19 28.94 68.08 -12.07
C GLU A 19 27.64 67.27 -11.99
N TRP A 20 26.86 67.61 -10.97
CA TRP A 20 25.58 67.02 -10.62
C TRP A 20 24.60 67.21 -11.79
N THR A 21 24.67 66.30 -12.77
CA THR A 21 23.80 66.31 -13.94
C THR A 21 22.46 65.68 -13.54
N PRO A 22 21.32 66.38 -13.71
CA PRO A 22 20.00 66.00 -13.18
C PRO A 22 19.34 64.78 -13.87
N GLY A 23 20.13 63.77 -14.25
CA GLY A 23 19.69 62.52 -14.87
C GLY A 23 20.37 61.26 -14.35
N TRP A 24 21.54 61.34 -13.71
CA TRP A 24 22.27 60.17 -13.22
C TRP A 24 21.62 59.50 -12.02
N GLY A 25 21.04 60.29 -11.11
CA GLY A 25 20.27 59.76 -9.98
C GLY A 25 19.07 58.90 -10.43
N ASN A 26 18.46 59.27 -11.57
CA ASN A 26 17.37 58.52 -12.18
C ASN A 26 17.87 57.21 -12.83
N LEU A 27 19.06 57.24 -13.42
CA LEU A 27 19.67 56.07 -14.05
C LEU A 27 20.09 55.01 -13.01
N PHE A 28 20.66 55.45 -11.88
CA PHE A 28 20.98 54.58 -10.75
C PHE A 28 19.73 53.96 -10.11
N THR A 29 18.66 54.74 -9.91
CA THR A 29 17.40 54.20 -9.36
C THR A 29 16.76 53.18 -10.29
N VAL A 30 16.79 53.41 -11.61
CA VAL A 30 16.31 52.43 -12.60
C VAL A 30 17.16 51.15 -12.58
N LEU A 31 18.49 51.27 -12.48
CA LEU A 31 19.40 50.12 -12.38
C LEU A 31 19.17 49.30 -11.11
N VAL A 32 19.02 49.97 -9.95
CA VAL A 32 18.73 49.31 -8.68
C VAL A 32 17.35 48.65 -8.71
N ALA A 33 16.35 49.30 -9.29
CA ALA A 33 15.02 48.72 -9.48
C ALA A 33 15.07 47.48 -10.38
N ALA A 34 15.79 47.54 -11.50
CA ALA A 34 15.99 46.40 -12.40
C ALA A 34 16.73 45.24 -11.71
N ALA A 35 17.78 45.53 -10.94
CA ALA A 35 18.50 44.54 -10.15
C ALA A 35 17.61 43.91 -9.06
N ALA A 36 16.82 44.71 -8.35
CA ALA A 36 15.88 44.22 -7.35
C ALA A 36 14.80 43.31 -7.95
N ILE A 37 14.25 43.68 -9.12
CA ILE A 37 13.31 42.84 -9.86
C ILE A 37 13.99 41.53 -10.31
N GLY A 38 15.22 41.60 -10.81
CA GLY A 38 16.00 40.43 -11.23
C GLY A 38 16.29 39.46 -10.09
N VAL A 39 16.71 39.97 -8.93
CA VAL A 39 16.96 39.16 -7.72
C VAL A 39 15.66 38.57 -7.19
N SER A 40 14.58 39.35 -7.14
CA SER A 40 13.25 38.88 -6.72
C SER A 40 12.74 37.75 -7.64
N ALA A 41 12.88 37.90 -8.96
CA ALA A 41 12.52 36.88 -9.94
C ALA A 41 13.37 35.61 -9.78
N TRP A 42 14.68 35.74 -9.54
CA TRP A 42 15.57 34.60 -9.30
C TRP A 42 15.22 33.84 -8.02
N TYR A 43 14.98 34.56 -6.91
CA TYR A 43 14.54 33.96 -5.66
C TYR A 43 13.18 33.28 -5.80
N ASN A 44 12.19 33.91 -6.45
CA ASN A 44 10.91 33.28 -6.72
C ASN A 44 11.06 32.00 -7.55
N ARG A 45 11.89 32.02 -8.60
CA ARG A 45 12.16 30.83 -9.42
C ARG A 45 12.81 29.71 -8.62
N ARG A 46 13.76 30.04 -7.74
CA ARG A 46 14.43 29.06 -6.86
C ARG A 46 13.47 28.48 -5.83
N THR A 47 12.66 29.33 -5.19
CA THR A 47 11.66 28.91 -4.21
C THR A 47 10.62 28.00 -4.85
N LEU A 48 10.08 28.36 -6.02
CA LEU A 48 9.12 27.53 -6.76
C LEU A 48 9.70 26.16 -7.11
N ARG A 49 10.95 26.09 -7.61
CA ARG A 49 11.62 24.80 -7.87
C ARG A 49 11.76 23.95 -6.60
N SER A 50 12.18 24.56 -5.49
CA SER A 50 12.30 23.82 -4.22
C SER A 50 10.95 23.34 -3.69
N THR A 51 9.89 24.10 -3.95
CA THR A 51 8.53 23.77 -3.56
C THR A 51 7.98 22.63 -4.42
N ASP A 52 8.23 22.63 -5.72
CA ASP A 52 7.87 21.53 -6.63
C ASP A 52 8.57 20.22 -6.23
N GLU A 53 9.86 20.28 -5.90
CA GLU A 53 10.62 19.13 -5.39
C GLU A 53 10.01 18.58 -4.09
N LYS A 54 9.63 19.46 -3.15
CA LYS A 54 8.94 19.06 -1.90
C LYS A 54 7.57 18.45 -2.17
N PHE A 55 6.80 18.94 -3.15
CA PHE A 55 5.51 18.35 -3.51
C PHE A 55 5.66 16.98 -4.18
N VAL A 56 6.68 16.79 -5.01
CA VAL A 56 7.01 15.48 -5.58
C VAL A 56 7.38 14.51 -4.46
N GLN A 57 8.26 14.91 -3.56
CA GLN A 57 8.68 14.07 -2.43
C GLN A 57 7.50 13.75 -1.51
N GLY A 58 6.66 14.72 -1.17
CA GLY A 58 5.47 14.51 -0.34
C GLY A 58 4.46 13.54 -0.98
N ARG A 59 4.32 13.54 -2.32
CA ARG A 59 3.50 12.54 -3.01
C ARG A 59 4.10 11.13 -2.92
N ILE A 60 5.42 11.00 -3.03
CA ILE A 60 6.12 9.71 -2.91
C ILE A 60 5.98 9.18 -1.48
N ASP A 61 6.18 10.03 -0.47
CA ASP A 61 6.08 9.67 0.93
C ASP A 61 4.64 9.26 1.28
N ALA A 62 3.64 10.05 0.87
CA ALA A 62 2.23 9.72 1.07
C ALA A 62 1.82 8.41 0.38
N ARG A 63 2.33 8.15 -0.82
CA ARG A 63 2.12 6.86 -1.53
C ARG A 63 2.75 5.71 -0.75
N THR A 64 3.95 5.90 -0.22
CA THR A 64 4.69 4.90 0.55
C THR A 64 3.99 4.59 1.87
N ASP A 65 3.48 5.59 2.57
CA ASP A 65 2.73 5.39 3.81
C ASP A 65 1.39 4.69 3.58
N LYS A 66 0.68 5.04 2.51
CA LYS A 66 -0.52 4.29 2.10
C LYS A 66 -0.19 2.84 1.77
N LEU A 67 0.93 2.60 1.09
CA LEU A 67 1.39 1.24 0.79
C LEU A 67 1.69 0.45 2.07
N ARG A 68 2.37 1.07 3.06
CA ARG A 68 2.61 0.47 4.37
C ARG A 68 1.31 0.11 5.09
N GLN A 69 0.36 1.04 5.13
CA GLN A 69 -0.94 0.82 5.75
C GLN A 69 -1.72 -0.31 5.06
N ALA A 70 -1.74 -0.33 3.73
CA ALA A 70 -2.42 -1.37 2.97
C ALA A 70 -1.79 -2.75 3.19
N VAL A 71 -0.44 -2.83 3.26
CA VAL A 71 0.24 -4.10 3.56
C VAL A 71 -0.02 -4.55 5.00
N ALA A 72 0.01 -3.64 5.97
CA ALA A 72 -0.31 -3.97 7.36
C ALA A 72 -1.76 -4.47 7.51
N GLY A 73 -2.70 -3.81 6.85
CA GLY A 73 -4.10 -4.25 6.77
C GLY A 73 -4.23 -5.62 6.12
N LEU A 74 -3.53 -5.86 5.00
CA LEU A 74 -3.51 -7.16 4.33
C LEU A 74 -3.02 -8.28 5.24
N VAL A 75 -1.91 -8.07 5.96
CA VAL A 75 -1.36 -9.07 6.88
C VAL A 75 -2.32 -9.33 8.05
N SER A 76 -2.92 -8.29 8.61
CA SER A 76 -3.93 -8.41 9.67
C SER A 76 -5.14 -9.23 9.22
N ASP A 77 -5.66 -8.95 8.02
CA ASP A 77 -6.81 -9.65 7.46
C ASP A 77 -6.50 -11.11 7.14
N ILE A 78 -5.26 -11.44 6.77
CA ILE A 78 -4.85 -12.84 6.55
C ILE A 78 -4.87 -13.63 7.87
N GLU A 79 -4.37 -13.04 8.95
CA GLU A 79 -4.38 -13.66 10.28
C GLU A 79 -5.83 -13.87 10.76
N GLU A 80 -6.67 -12.85 10.61
CA GLU A 80 -8.10 -12.94 10.93
C GLU A 80 -8.79 -13.99 10.05
N PHE A 81 -8.50 -14.03 8.76
CA PHE A 81 -9.08 -14.99 7.83
C PHE A 81 -8.74 -16.42 8.21
N LYS A 82 -7.50 -16.68 8.67
CA LYS A 82 -7.10 -18.00 9.16
C LYS A 82 -7.94 -18.43 10.36
N GLN A 83 -8.12 -17.54 11.34
CA GLN A 83 -8.94 -17.80 12.52
C GLN A 83 -10.40 -18.05 12.15
N GLN A 84 -10.98 -17.17 11.31
CA GLN A 84 -12.38 -17.30 10.87
C GLN A 84 -12.62 -18.52 9.97
N SER A 85 -11.66 -18.90 9.13
CA SER A 85 -11.72 -20.13 8.34
C SER A 85 -11.76 -21.35 9.25
N GLN A 86 -10.91 -21.41 10.28
CA GLN A 86 -10.96 -22.51 11.25
C GLN A 86 -12.32 -22.61 11.97
N VAL A 87 -12.91 -21.47 12.35
CA VAL A 87 -14.26 -21.41 12.95
C VAL A 87 -15.31 -21.89 11.96
N PHE A 88 -15.24 -21.44 10.70
CA PHE A 88 -16.13 -21.88 9.62
C PHE A 88 -16.14 -23.39 9.49
N TRP A 89 -14.96 -24.00 9.31
CA TRP A 89 -14.82 -25.43 9.09
C TRP A 89 -15.31 -26.23 10.30
N THR A 90 -14.96 -25.80 11.52
CA THR A 90 -15.45 -26.42 12.75
C THR A 90 -16.99 -26.40 12.82
N ARG A 91 -17.61 -25.25 12.50
CA ARG A 91 -19.07 -25.10 12.51
C ARG A 91 -19.74 -25.94 11.41
N ILE A 92 -19.14 -26.05 10.23
CA ILE A 92 -19.66 -26.90 9.15
C ILE A 92 -19.63 -28.38 9.54
N VAL A 93 -18.53 -28.86 10.13
CA VAL A 93 -18.44 -30.25 10.59
C VAL A 93 -19.46 -30.52 11.70
N LEU A 94 -19.64 -29.59 12.63
CA LEU A 94 -20.68 -29.69 13.66
C LEU A 94 -22.09 -29.66 13.06
N LEU A 95 -22.33 -28.82 12.05
CA LEU A 95 -23.59 -28.77 11.32
C LEU A 95 -23.91 -30.13 10.70
N ALA A 96 -22.96 -30.72 9.97
CA ALA A 96 -23.12 -32.05 9.34
C ALA A 96 -23.39 -33.17 10.37
N ARG A 97 -22.82 -33.09 11.58
CA ARG A 97 -23.00 -34.09 12.64
C ARG A 97 -24.26 -33.89 13.49
N SER A 98 -24.80 -32.68 13.56
CA SER A 98 -25.92 -32.31 14.45
C SER A 98 -27.29 -32.41 13.79
N ALA A 99 -27.35 -32.95 12.58
CA ALA A 99 -28.57 -33.09 11.85
C ALA A 99 -29.55 -34.07 12.54
N PRO A 100 -30.85 -33.72 12.64
CA PRO A 100 -31.81 -34.48 13.43
C PRO A 100 -32.03 -35.89 12.85
N PRO A 101 -32.02 -36.96 13.70
CA PRO A 101 -32.11 -38.35 13.26
C PRO A 101 -33.43 -38.72 12.57
N ASN A 102 -34.46 -37.86 12.67
CA ASN A 102 -35.81 -38.12 12.14
C ASN A 102 -36.18 -37.25 10.93
N ALA A 103 -35.21 -36.50 10.35
CA ALA A 103 -35.47 -35.52 9.30
C ALA A 103 -34.89 -35.91 7.94
N GLU A 104 -34.88 -37.21 7.59
CA GLU A 104 -34.30 -37.68 6.32
C GLU A 104 -34.79 -36.97 5.05
N PRO A 105 -36.05 -36.50 4.91
CA PRO A 105 -36.43 -35.69 3.75
C PRO A 105 -36.12 -34.17 3.88
N ASP A 106 -35.75 -33.66 5.05
CA ASP A 106 -35.53 -32.20 5.32
C ASP A 106 -34.09 -31.86 5.77
N ARG A 107 -33.20 -32.86 5.83
CA ARG A 107 -31.81 -32.72 6.29
C ARG A 107 -30.97 -31.85 5.34
N ASP A 108 -31.19 -32.08 4.05
CA ASP A 108 -30.55 -31.36 2.95
C ASP A 108 -31.00 -29.89 2.86
N SER A 109 -32.27 -29.61 3.13
CA SER A 109 -32.82 -28.24 3.22
C SER A 109 -32.31 -27.53 4.46
N TRP A 110 -32.21 -28.24 5.59
CA TRP A 110 -31.63 -27.71 6.82
C TRP A 110 -30.16 -27.30 6.64
N PHE A 111 -29.34 -28.14 5.99
CA PHE A 111 -27.95 -27.81 5.68
C PHE A 111 -27.85 -26.63 4.70
N ARG A 112 -28.65 -26.64 3.62
CA ARG A 112 -28.70 -25.55 2.62
C ARG A 112 -29.11 -24.20 3.19
N LEU A 113 -29.93 -24.17 4.24
CA LEU A 113 -30.31 -22.93 4.92
C LEU A 113 -29.20 -22.41 5.85
N ARG A 114 -28.48 -23.31 6.55
CA ARG A 114 -27.53 -22.91 7.60
C ARG A 114 -26.10 -22.74 7.12
N ALA A 115 -25.63 -23.53 6.15
CA ALA A 115 -24.26 -23.43 5.65
C ALA A 115 -23.94 -22.04 5.04
N PRO A 116 -24.83 -21.40 4.25
CA PRO A 116 -24.61 -20.03 3.79
C PRO A 116 -24.57 -18.99 4.92
N ALA A 117 -25.39 -19.16 5.96
CA ALA A 117 -25.40 -18.28 7.13
C ALA A 117 -24.08 -18.38 7.91
N ILE A 118 -23.59 -19.60 8.15
CA ILE A 118 -22.28 -19.82 8.79
C ILE A 118 -21.17 -19.15 7.97
N ARG A 119 -21.18 -19.28 6.64
CA ARG A 119 -20.20 -18.61 5.76
C ARG A 119 -20.28 -17.09 5.89
N ALA A 120 -21.49 -16.53 5.89
CA ALA A 120 -21.71 -15.09 6.00
C ALA A 120 -21.19 -14.52 7.33
N GLU A 121 -21.41 -15.24 8.43
CA GLU A 121 -20.99 -14.85 9.79
C GLU A 121 -19.48 -14.96 10.05
N THR A 122 -18.78 -15.84 9.33
CA THR A 122 -17.38 -16.16 9.61
C THR A 122 -16.43 -15.54 8.59
N VAL A 123 -16.46 -16.04 7.36
CA VAL A 123 -15.40 -15.79 6.37
C VAL A 123 -15.75 -14.70 5.36
N ALA A 124 -17.04 -14.42 5.12
CA ALA A 124 -17.44 -13.54 4.02
C ALA A 124 -16.95 -12.10 4.17
N GLY A 125 -17.06 -11.52 5.37
CA GLY A 125 -16.60 -10.16 5.66
C GLY A 125 -15.08 -10.03 5.51
N VAL A 126 -14.33 -10.94 6.12
CA VAL A 126 -12.87 -10.93 6.09
C VAL A 126 -12.34 -11.18 4.67
N GLN A 127 -12.95 -12.07 3.90
CA GLN A 127 -12.59 -12.26 2.48
C GLN A 127 -12.71 -10.97 1.67
N HIS A 128 -13.74 -10.16 1.92
CA HIS A 128 -13.91 -8.88 1.22
C HIS A 128 -12.85 -7.85 1.62
N SER A 129 -12.57 -7.72 2.92
CA SER A 129 -11.52 -6.83 3.43
C SER A 129 -10.16 -7.18 2.85
N LEU A 130 -9.82 -8.47 2.88
CA LEU A 130 -8.54 -8.98 2.41
C LEU A 130 -8.34 -8.67 0.92
N LEU A 131 -9.34 -8.98 0.07
CA LEU A 131 -9.28 -8.66 -1.35
C LEU A 131 -9.15 -7.15 -1.60
N THR A 132 -9.79 -6.32 -0.77
CA THR A 132 -9.69 -4.86 -0.85
C THR A 132 -8.27 -4.39 -0.55
N HIS A 133 -7.66 -4.86 0.54
CA HIS A 133 -6.27 -4.51 0.87
C HIS A 133 -5.27 -5.04 -0.15
N ALA A 134 -5.47 -6.26 -0.67
CA ALA A 134 -4.64 -6.80 -1.74
C ALA A 134 -4.70 -5.93 -3.00
N GLN A 135 -5.90 -5.50 -3.40
CA GLN A 135 -6.08 -4.60 -4.54
C GLN A 135 -5.45 -3.22 -4.30
N MET A 136 -5.57 -2.67 -3.09
CA MET A 136 -4.90 -1.42 -2.72
C MET A 136 -3.38 -1.51 -2.89
N VAL A 137 -2.77 -2.61 -2.43
CA VAL A 137 -1.33 -2.84 -2.61
C VAL A 137 -0.97 -2.85 -4.10
N LEU A 138 -1.71 -3.60 -4.93
CA LEU A 138 -1.48 -3.67 -6.38
C LEU A 138 -1.64 -2.33 -7.09
N MET A 139 -2.56 -1.46 -6.64
CA MET A 139 -2.74 -0.12 -7.21
C MET A 139 -1.65 0.87 -6.76
N LEU A 140 -1.05 0.65 -5.59
CA LEU A 140 -0.09 1.56 -4.97
C LEU A 140 1.36 1.27 -5.38
N THR A 141 1.67 0.20 -6.10
CA THR A 141 3.05 -0.15 -6.46
C THR A 141 3.13 -0.85 -7.81
N ASN A 142 4.29 -0.71 -8.47
CA ASN A 142 4.68 -1.49 -9.65
C ASN A 142 5.88 -2.41 -9.34
N ASP A 143 6.29 -2.50 -8.08
CA ASP A 143 7.43 -3.34 -7.68
C ASP A 143 7.03 -4.82 -7.70
N VAL A 144 7.66 -5.59 -8.58
CA VAL A 144 7.40 -7.02 -8.78
C VAL A 144 7.59 -7.80 -7.47
N ARG A 145 8.53 -7.38 -6.62
CA ARG A 145 8.86 -8.08 -5.37
C ARG A 145 7.74 -8.08 -4.33
N ILE A 146 6.82 -7.12 -4.42
CA ILE A 146 5.62 -7.06 -3.57
C ILE A 146 4.39 -7.57 -4.31
N ILE A 147 4.30 -7.34 -5.63
CA ILE A 147 3.18 -7.79 -6.45
C ILE A 147 3.09 -9.32 -6.50
N GLU A 148 4.22 -10.01 -6.68
CA GLU A 148 4.23 -11.47 -6.81
C GLU A 148 3.78 -12.20 -5.53
N PRO A 149 4.27 -11.87 -4.31
CA PRO A 149 3.69 -12.38 -3.07
C PRO A 149 2.19 -12.09 -2.94
N VAL A 150 1.74 -10.90 -3.30
CA VAL A 150 0.31 -10.54 -3.24
C VAL A 150 -0.53 -11.39 -4.18
N TYR A 151 -0.07 -11.65 -5.41
CA TYR A 151 -0.78 -12.57 -6.32
C TYR A 151 -0.81 -14.01 -5.79
N ARG A 152 0.27 -14.49 -5.16
CA ARG A 152 0.28 -15.81 -4.50
C ARG A 152 -0.74 -15.87 -3.37
N ILE A 153 -0.81 -14.83 -2.53
CA ILE A 153 -1.83 -14.71 -1.47
C ILE A 153 -3.24 -14.77 -2.08
N ILE A 154 -3.52 -13.96 -3.10
CA ILE A 154 -4.83 -13.96 -3.79
C ILE A 154 -5.14 -15.35 -4.34
N GLY A 155 -4.17 -16.04 -4.95
CA GLY A 155 -4.34 -17.39 -5.47
C GLY A 155 -4.75 -18.40 -4.38
N CYS A 156 -4.03 -18.39 -3.25
CA CYS A 156 -4.34 -19.28 -2.11
C CYS A 156 -5.75 -19.02 -1.54
N LEU A 157 -6.16 -17.74 -1.49
CA LEU A 157 -7.46 -17.35 -0.98
C LEU A 157 -8.61 -17.64 -1.94
N GLN A 158 -8.36 -17.51 -3.25
CA GLN A 158 -9.33 -17.92 -4.25
C GLN A 158 -9.56 -19.43 -4.20
N GLN A 159 -8.51 -20.22 -3.96
CA GLN A 159 -8.63 -21.65 -3.76
C GLN A 159 -9.47 -21.97 -2.51
N GLU A 160 -9.12 -21.40 -1.35
CA GLU A 160 -9.91 -21.58 -0.12
C GLU A 160 -11.37 -21.13 -0.31
N SER A 161 -11.61 -20.01 -1.01
CA SER A 161 -12.97 -19.52 -1.32
C SER A 161 -13.75 -20.47 -2.23
N ARG A 162 -13.09 -21.13 -3.19
CA ARG A 162 -13.72 -22.17 -4.02
C ARG A 162 -14.07 -23.38 -3.17
N ASP A 163 -13.18 -23.81 -2.28
CA ASP A 163 -13.41 -24.96 -1.39
C ASP A 163 -14.57 -24.67 -0.43
N ILE A 164 -14.62 -23.49 0.18
CA ILE A 164 -15.73 -23.02 1.02
C ILE A 164 -17.05 -23.00 0.22
N LYS A 165 -17.04 -22.46 -1.01
CA LYS A 165 -18.24 -22.41 -1.86
C LYS A 165 -18.70 -23.80 -2.27
N ALA A 166 -17.78 -24.69 -2.60
CA ALA A 166 -18.08 -26.09 -2.92
C ALA A 166 -18.74 -26.75 -1.71
N THR A 167 -18.15 -26.64 -0.52
CA THR A 167 -18.72 -27.16 0.73
C THR A 167 -20.12 -26.64 1.03
N VAL A 168 -20.37 -25.35 0.84
CA VAL A 168 -21.70 -24.75 1.03
C VAL A 168 -22.70 -25.23 -0.02
N ALA A 169 -22.23 -25.57 -1.23
CA ALA A 169 -23.06 -26.06 -2.32
C ALA A 169 -23.31 -27.58 -2.29
N LEU A 170 -22.51 -28.35 -1.54
CA LEU A 170 -22.66 -29.80 -1.41
C LEU A 170 -23.95 -30.16 -0.64
N GLN A 171 -24.58 -31.25 -1.08
CA GLN A 171 -25.62 -31.95 -0.32
C GLN A 171 -24.95 -32.82 0.75
N GLU A 172 -25.59 -32.97 1.91
CA GLU A 172 -25.01 -33.63 3.09
C GLU A 172 -24.48 -35.07 2.85
N PRO A 173 -25.12 -35.96 2.06
CA PRO A 173 -24.58 -37.29 1.82
C PRO A 173 -23.22 -37.27 1.10
N ARG A 174 -23.02 -36.32 0.18
CA ARG A 174 -21.73 -36.12 -0.50
C ARG A 174 -20.68 -35.48 0.37
N LEU A 175 -21.08 -34.61 1.30
CA LEU A 175 -20.15 -34.02 2.26
C LEU A 175 -19.58 -35.08 3.21
N SER A 176 -20.41 -36.02 3.65
CA SER A 176 -19.98 -37.13 4.51
C SER A 176 -19.09 -38.13 3.78
N GLU A 177 -19.37 -38.44 2.51
CA GLU A 177 -18.47 -39.24 1.65
C GLU A 177 -17.15 -38.52 1.37
N LEU A 178 -17.16 -37.22 1.01
CA LEU A 178 -15.93 -36.44 0.79
C LEU A 178 -15.07 -36.30 2.05
N LEU A 179 -15.71 -36.16 3.22
CA LEU A 179 -15.02 -36.14 4.52
C LEU A 179 -14.57 -37.53 4.99
N ALA A 180 -14.98 -38.62 4.34
CA ALA A 180 -14.66 -40.00 4.73
C ALA A 180 -13.70 -40.71 3.75
N GLU A 181 -13.83 -40.47 2.44
CA GLU A 181 -12.99 -41.07 1.40
C GLU A 181 -11.79 -40.21 0.99
N ASP A 182 -11.82 -38.89 1.25
CA ASP A 182 -10.83 -37.92 0.74
C ASP A 182 -10.27 -37.00 1.84
N ASP A 183 -10.46 -37.36 3.12
CA ASP A 183 -10.04 -36.56 4.29
C ASP A 183 -8.54 -36.26 4.27
N ASP A 184 -7.73 -37.27 3.93
CA ASP A 184 -6.28 -37.13 3.84
C ASP A 184 -5.87 -36.21 2.68
N ALA A 185 -6.45 -36.37 1.48
CA ALA A 185 -6.08 -35.57 0.32
C ALA A 185 -6.56 -34.11 0.43
N PHE A 186 -7.76 -33.89 0.99
CA PHE A 186 -8.29 -32.57 1.28
C PHE A 186 -7.46 -31.88 2.37
N THR A 187 -7.15 -32.60 3.46
CA THR A 187 -6.32 -32.08 4.56
C THR A 187 -4.91 -31.77 4.10
N GLU A 188 -4.28 -32.63 3.30
CA GLU A 188 -2.95 -32.38 2.73
C GLU A 188 -2.96 -31.18 1.77
N ARG A 189 -3.99 -31.05 0.92
CA ARG A 189 -4.15 -29.88 0.04
C ARG A 189 -4.29 -28.59 0.85
N ARG A 190 -5.07 -28.62 1.93
CA ARG A 190 -5.24 -27.47 2.81
C ARG A 190 -3.94 -27.11 3.53
N LYS A 191 -3.22 -28.08 4.10
CA LYS A 191 -1.89 -27.85 4.70
C LYS A 191 -0.92 -27.25 3.69
N ALA A 192 -0.91 -27.76 2.46
CA ALA A 192 -0.08 -27.21 1.39
C ALA A 192 -0.47 -25.76 1.05
N ASN A 193 -1.77 -25.46 0.98
CA ASN A 193 -2.27 -24.10 0.75
C ASN A 193 -1.92 -23.15 1.91
N GLU A 194 -2.04 -23.60 3.16
CA GLU A 194 -1.64 -22.84 4.35
C GLU A 194 -0.13 -22.57 4.37
N GLY A 195 0.68 -23.57 3.99
CA GLY A 195 2.14 -23.40 3.85
C GLY A 195 2.51 -22.41 2.76
N ALA A 196 1.83 -22.45 1.60
CA ALA A 196 2.03 -21.49 0.51
C ALA A 196 1.62 -20.07 0.91
N LEU A 197 0.50 -19.92 1.61
CA LEU A 197 0.03 -18.64 2.14
C LEU A 197 1.03 -18.08 3.15
N PHE A 198 1.50 -18.90 4.09
CA PHE A 198 2.51 -18.51 5.07
C PHE A 198 3.80 -18.04 4.41
N GLN A 199 4.31 -18.77 3.42
CA GLN A 199 5.50 -18.38 2.69
C GLN A 199 5.31 -17.05 1.95
N ALA A 200 4.16 -16.83 1.33
CA ALA A 200 3.87 -15.56 0.64
C ALA A 200 3.77 -14.38 1.62
N VAL A 201 3.21 -14.58 2.82
CA VAL A 201 3.19 -13.58 3.89
C VAL A 201 4.59 -13.29 4.41
N LEU A 202 5.44 -14.31 4.57
CA LEU A 202 6.84 -14.13 4.97
C LEU A 202 7.62 -13.33 3.92
N ASP A 203 7.48 -13.67 2.64
CA ASP A 203 8.14 -12.95 1.54
C ASP A 203 7.73 -11.46 1.53
N LEU A 204 6.44 -11.18 1.78
CA LEU A 204 5.91 -9.83 1.93
C LEU A 204 6.50 -9.12 3.17
N GLY A 205 6.59 -9.82 4.31
CA GLY A 205 7.18 -9.31 5.54
C GLY A 205 8.67 -8.98 5.40
N ILE A 206 9.44 -9.83 4.70
CA ILE A 206 10.85 -9.60 4.38
C ILE A 206 11.00 -8.37 3.46
N TYR A 207 10.15 -8.24 2.44
CA TYR A 207 10.16 -7.06 1.59
C TYR A 207 9.91 -5.78 2.42
N CYS A 208 8.90 -5.81 3.29
CA CYS A 208 8.57 -4.69 4.16
C CYS A 208 9.70 -4.34 5.12
N SER A 209 10.33 -5.34 5.75
CA SER A 209 11.41 -5.11 6.70
C SER A 209 12.67 -4.54 6.05
N LEU A 210 12.90 -4.81 4.76
CA LEU A 210 14.04 -4.26 4.01
C LEU A 210 13.74 -2.87 3.42
N LYS A 211 12.54 -2.65 2.89
CA LYS A 211 12.18 -1.41 2.18
C LYS A 211 11.62 -0.32 3.09
N PHE A 212 10.96 -0.70 4.18
CA PHE A 212 10.33 0.26 5.08
C PHE A 212 11.16 0.57 6.32
N GLN A 213 12.43 0.12 6.39
CA GLN A 213 13.32 0.55 7.46
C GLN A 213 13.25 2.07 7.58
N VAL A 214 12.82 2.52 8.76
CA VAL A 214 12.84 3.92 9.13
C VAL A 214 14.28 4.35 8.92
N ARG A 215 14.52 5.28 7.99
CA ARG A 215 15.75 6.08 8.05
C ARG A 215 15.67 6.83 9.36
N LEU A 216 16.18 6.22 10.43
CA LEU A 216 16.61 6.96 11.61
C LEU A 216 17.68 7.90 11.05
N GLY A 217 17.32 9.17 10.94
CA GLY A 217 18.24 10.19 10.46
C GLY A 217 19.54 10.18 11.28
N PRO A 218 20.65 10.67 10.72
CA PRO A 218 21.85 10.92 11.51
C PRO A 218 21.55 11.86 12.68
#